data_AF-A0A3E3DXU0-F1
#
_entry.id   AF-A0A3E3DXU0-F1
#
_cell.length_a   1.000
_cell.length_b   1.000
_cell.length_c   1.000
_cell.angle_alpha   90.00
_cell.angle_beta   90.00
_cell.angle_gamma   90.00
#
_symmetry.space_group_name_H-M   'P 1'
#
loop_
_entity.id
_entity.type
_entity.pdbx_description
1 polymer ?
#
loop_
_entity_poly.entity_id
_entity_poly.type
_entity_poly.pdbx_seq_one_letter_code
_entity_poly.pdbx_strand_id
1 'polypeptide(L)' 'MKNTAIQCDVKSCEYNCQDCNYCSLESIKVGTHEAHPTQCACTDCKSFKLKENCCK' A
#
# COMPACT_ATOMS: atom_id res chain seq x y z
N MET A 1 12.30 7.51 -4.06
CA MET A 1 13.08 7.02 -2.90
C MET A 1 12.29 5.90 -2.23
N LYS A 2 12.93 4.83 -1.75
CA LYS A 2 12.25 3.69 -1.10
C LYS A 2 12.25 3.87 0.42
N ASN A 3 11.13 3.57 1.07
CA ASN A 3 11.04 3.48 2.52
C ASN A 3 11.13 2.00 2.94
N THR A 4 12.27 1.58 3.49
CA THR A 4 12.51 0.19 3.89
C THR A 4 11.67 -0.26 5.09
N ALA A 5 11.04 0.67 5.81
CA ALA A 5 10.11 0.34 6.90
C ALA A 5 8.70 -0.01 6.39
N ILE A 6 8.39 0.23 5.11
CA ILE A 6 7.06 -0.01 4.54
C ILE A 6 7.22 -0.90 3.31
N GLN A 7 7.04 -2.20 3.50
CA GLN A 7 7.02 -3.15 2.39
C GLN A 7 5.74 -2.98 1.56
N CYS A 8 5.88 -3.08 0.25
CA CYS A 8 4.77 -3.04 -0.68
C CYS A 8 5.13 -3.92 -1.86
N ASP A 9 4.45 -5.05 -2.02
CA ASP A 9 4.56 -5.95 -3.16
C ASP A 9 3.49 -5.69 -4.22
N VAL A 10 2.45 -4.93 -3.87
CA VAL A 10 1.35 -4.52 -4.75
C VAL A 10 1.87 -3.65 -5.90
N LYS A 11 2.15 -4.29 -7.05
CA LYS A 11 2.73 -3.63 -8.24
C LYS A 11 1.85 -2.52 -8.82
N SER A 12 0.54 -2.62 -8.63
CA SER A 12 -0.45 -1.64 -9.05
C SER A 12 -0.56 -0.44 -8.11
N CYS A 13 0.11 -0.43 -6.95
CA CYS A 13 0.13 0.72 -6.03
C CYS A 13 1.02 1.83 -6.58
N GLU A 14 0.51 3.05 -6.72
CA GLU A 14 1.20 4.27 -7.19
C GLU A 14 2.54 4.49 -6.47
N TYR A 15 2.58 4.16 -5.18
CA TYR A 15 3.73 4.37 -4.32
C TYR A 15 4.70 3.19 -4.30
N ASN A 16 4.46 2.13 -5.08
CA ASN A 16 5.32 0.98 -5.14
C ASN A 16 6.66 1.31 -5.83
N CYS A 17 7.76 1.15 -5.11
CA CYS A 17 9.11 1.07 -5.65
C CYS A 17 9.27 -0.26 -6.39
N GLN A 18 8.96 -0.22 -7.68
CA GLN A 18 8.81 -1.36 -8.59
C GLN A 18 9.93 -2.40 -8.43
N ASP A 19 11.18 -1.95 -8.46
CA ASP A 19 12.36 -2.82 -8.44
C ASP A 19 12.71 -3.34 -7.05
N CYS A 20 12.05 -2.84 -6.00
CA CYS A 20 12.49 -3.07 -4.64
C CYS A 20 11.41 -3.57 -3.68
N ASN A 21 10.14 -3.67 -4.09
CA ASN A 21 9.02 -4.14 -3.24
C ASN A 21 8.84 -3.34 -1.94
N TYR A 22 9.12 -2.03 -1.98
CA TYR A 22 8.90 -1.11 -0.87
C TYR A 22 7.97 0.02 -1.30
N CYS A 23 7.32 0.66 -0.35
CA CYS A 23 6.56 1.89 -0.57
C CYS A 23 7.53 3.08 -0.65
N SER A 24 7.17 4.12 -1.38
CA SER A 24 7.90 5.39 -1.43
C SER A 24 7.41 6.41 -0.41
N LEU A 25 6.26 6.16 0.24
CA LEU A 25 5.71 7.04 1.26
C LEU A 25 6.55 6.98 2.54
N GLU A 26 6.65 8.11 3.24
CA GLU A 26 7.29 8.18 4.56
C GLU A 26 6.45 7.51 5.65
N SER A 27 5.12 7.52 5.49
CA SER A 27 4.17 6.89 6.41
C SER A 27 2.96 6.34 5.66
N ILE A 28 2.26 5.38 6.27
CA ILE A 28 0.99 4.84 5.76
C ILE A 28 -0.07 4.88 6.85
N LYS A 29 -1.33 4.93 6.43
CA LYS A 29 -2.48 4.75 7.32
C LYS A 29 -3.05 3.35 7.13
N VAL A 30 -2.98 2.53 8.15
CA VAL A 30 -3.76 1.28 8.23
C VAL A 30 -5.14 1.62 8.78
N GLY A 31 -6.18 1.02 8.22
CA GLY A 31 -7.52 1.13 8.75
C GLY A 31 -8.33 -0.12 8.44
N THR A 32 -9.62 -0.04 8.67
CA THR A 32 -10.57 -1.12 8.40
C THR A 32 -11.91 -0.51 7.97
N HIS A 33 -12.79 -1.33 7.42
CA HIS A 33 -14.20 -1.02 7.17
C HIS A 33 -15.14 -1.68 8.19
N GLU A 34 -14.59 -2.45 9.14
CA GLU A 34 -15.30 -3.10 10.24
C GLU A 34 -15.12 -2.32 11.56
N ALA A 35 -15.97 -2.56 12.54
CA ALA A 35 -15.83 -1.94 13.87
C ALA A 35 -14.68 -2.56 14.70
N HIS A 36 -14.47 -3.87 14.57
CA HIS A 36 -13.53 -4.66 15.37
C HIS A 36 -12.84 -5.74 14.52
N PRO A 37 -11.84 -5.38 13.70
CA PRO A 37 -11.14 -6.34 12.83
C PRO A 37 -10.33 -7.31 13.68
N THR A 38 -10.46 -8.61 13.41
CA THR A 38 -9.73 -9.68 14.11
C THR A 38 -8.79 -10.45 13.20
N GLN A 39 -8.90 -10.24 11.88
CA GLN A 39 -8.08 -10.89 10.87
C GLN A 39 -7.30 -9.82 10.09
N CYS A 40 -6.07 -10.12 9.68
CA CYS A 40 -5.26 -9.20 8.87
C CYS A 40 -5.96 -8.81 7.56
N ALA A 41 -6.73 -9.73 6.95
CA ALA A 41 -7.49 -9.47 5.74
C ALA A 41 -8.59 -8.40 5.90
N CYS A 42 -9.01 -8.11 7.13
CA CYS A 42 -9.96 -7.04 7.44
C CYS A 42 -9.28 -5.67 7.62
N THR A 43 -7.94 -5.60 7.47
CA THR A 43 -7.16 -4.36 7.55
C THR A 43 -6.70 -3.91 6.17
N ASP A 44 -6.96 -2.65 5.85
CA ASP A 44 -6.68 -2.01 4.58
C ASP A 44 -5.54 -0.99 4.74
N CYS A 45 -4.66 -0.91 3.74
CA CYS A 45 -3.79 0.26 3.59
C CYS A 45 -4.60 1.42 3.00
N LYS A 46 -5.11 2.33 3.86
CA LYS A 46 -5.88 3.51 3.44
C LYS A 46 -5.04 4.57 2.72
N SER A 47 -3.73 4.38 2.61
CA SER A 47 -2.83 5.17 1.77
C SER A 47 -2.67 4.59 0.36
N PHE A 48 -3.32 3.46 0.04
CA PHE A 48 -3.25 2.87 -1.29
C PHE A 48 -3.85 3.82 -2.34
N LYS A 49 -3.11 4.01 -3.44
CA LYS A 49 -3.60 4.66 -4.66
C LYS A 49 -3.24 3.76 -5.83
N LEU A 50 -4.18 3.53 -6.75
CA LEU A 50 -3.93 2.77 -7.97
C LEU A 50 -3.05 3.59 -8.93
N LYS A 51 -2.07 2.94 -9.58
CA LYS A 51 -1.32 3.52 -10.71
C LYS A 51 -2.26 3.85 -11.86
N GLU A 52 -2.32 5.10 -12.29
CA GLU A 52 -3.27 5.55 -13.33
C GLU A 52 -2.93 5.13 -14.77
N ASN A 53 -1.90 4.29 -14.99
CA ASN A 53 -1.38 4.00 -16.33
C ASN A 53 -1.53 2.54 -16.79
N CYS A 54 -2.46 1.74 -16.24
CA CYS A 54 -2.62 0.34 -16.68
C CYS A 54 -3.46 0.17 -17.96
N CYS A 55 -4.19 1.21 -18.42
CA CYS A 55 -5.14 1.11 -19.54
C CYS A 55 -5.21 2.39 -20.42
N LYS A 56 -4.09 3.03 -20.77
CA LYS A 56 -4.04 3.99 -21.88
C LYS A 56 -3.18 3.43 -23.00
#